data_AF-A0A1W1WL68-F1
#
_entry.id   AF-A0A1W1WL68-F1
#
_cell.length_a   1.000
_cell.length_b   1.000
_cell.length_c   1.000
_cell.angle_alpha   90.00
_cell.angle_beta   90.00
_cell.angle_gamma   90.00
#
_symmetry.space_group_name_H-M   'P 1'
#
loop_
_entity.id
_entity.type
_entity.pdbx_description
1 polymer ?
#
loop_
_entity_poly.entity_id
_entity_poly.type
_entity_poly.pdbx_seq_one_letter_code
_entity_poly.pdbx_strand_id
1 'polypeptide(L)' 'MINEGRTDRILRVVFGVIFAILAFNKTGGSVGEWIFGVLAVVAIVTGVTGFCGLYRLVGIRTCPIRKP' A
#
# COMPACT_ATOMS: atom_id res chain seq x y z
N MET A 1 17.62 2.69 -2.25
CA MET A 1 17.48 1.23 -2.39
C MET A 1 16.01 0.93 -2.64
N ILE A 2 15.54 1.11 -3.88
CA ILE A 2 14.15 0.90 -4.26
C ILE A 2 14.05 -0.54 -4.74
N ASN A 3 13.67 -1.43 -3.83
CA ASN A 3 13.53 -2.86 -4.09
C ASN A 3 12.05 -3.27 -4.07
N GLU A 4 11.26 -2.51 -4.81
CA GLU A 4 9.86 -2.76 -5.09
C GLU A 4 9.68 -2.42 -6.56
N GLY A 5 9.20 -3.40 -7.33
CA GLY A 5 8.83 -3.15 -8.72
C GLY A 5 7.86 -1.97 -8.73
N ARG A 6 8.06 -1.02 -9.63
CA ARG A 6 7.22 0.18 -9.76
C ARG A 6 5.72 -0.15 -9.72
N THR A 7 5.36 -1.33 -10.19
CA THR A 7 4.04 -1.94 -10.14
C THR A 7 3.47 -2.14 -8.72
N ASP A 8 4.24 -2.63 -7.73
CA ASP A 8 3.80 -2.83 -6.34
C ASP A 8 3.45 -1.49 -5.66
N ARG A 9 4.30 -0.49 -5.91
CA ARG A 9 4.09 0.89 -5.46
C ARG A 9 2.81 1.49 -6.05
N ILE A 10 2.61 1.32 -7.35
CA ILE A 10 1.40 1.78 -8.04
C ILE A 10 0.16 1.06 -7.49
N LEU A 11 0.20 -0.26 -7.34
CA LEU A 11 -0.92 -1.04 -6.78
C LEU A 11 -1.30 -0.55 -5.38
N ARG A 12 -0.34 -0.30 -4.48
CA ARG A 12 -0.62 0.22 -3.13
C ARG A 12 -1.26 1.59 -3.12
N VAL A 13 -0.77 2.49 -3.97
CA VAL A 13 -1.37 3.83 -4.10
C VAL A 13 -2.79 3.71 -4.68
N VAL A 14 -3.00 2.88 -5.69
CA VAL A 14 -4.33 2.63 -6.29
C VAL A 14 -5.30 2.08 -5.24
N PHE A 15 -4.91 1.06 -4.48
CA PHE A 15 -5.75 0.53 -3.41
C PHE A 15 -6.01 1.55 -2.30
N GLY A 16 -5.00 2.33 -1.91
CA GLY A 16 -5.17 3.41 -0.94
C GLY A 16 -6.18 4.47 -1.38
N VAL A 17 -6.16 4.84 -2.67
CA VAL A 17 -7.16 5.75 -3.26
C VAL A 17 -8.55 5.13 -3.27
N ILE A 18 -8.69 3.85 -3.61
CA ILE A 18 -9.98 3.15 -3.58
C ILE A 18 -10.55 3.14 -2.15
N PHE A 19 -9.74 2.80 -1.14
CA PHE A 19 -10.17 2.83 0.26
C PHE A 19 -10.52 4.23 0.73
N ALA A 20 -9.79 5.27 0.29
CA ALA A 20 -10.15 6.64 0.61
C ALA A 20 -11.53 7.00 0.05
N ILE A 21 -11.81 6.65 -1.21
CA ILE A 21 -13.13 6.88 -1.83
C ILE A 21 -14.23 6.14 -1.06
N LEU A 22 -14.01 4.89 -0.65
CA LEU A 22 -14.97 4.12 0.14
C LEU A 22 -15.23 4.74 1.53
N ALA A 23 -14.18 5.26 2.17
CA ALA A 23 -14.29 5.99 3.44
C ALA A 23 -15.11 7.28 3.27
N PHE A 24 -14.85 8.07 2.23
CA PHE A 24 -15.60 9.30 1.95
C PHE A 24 -17.06 9.06 1.56
N ASN A 25 -17.35 7.94 0.90
CA ASN A 25 -18.72 7.51 0.59
C ASN A 25 -19.48 6.93 1.80
N LYS A 26 -18.89 6.95 3.00
CA LYS A 26 -19.52 6.44 4.22
C LYS A 26 -19.98 4.98 4.11
N THR A 27 -19.28 4.20 3.30
CA THR A 27 -19.62 2.80 3.05
C THR A 27 -19.39 2.01 4.34
N GLY A 28 -20.44 1.36 4.87
CA GLY A 28 -20.37 0.60 6.12
C GLY A 28 -20.63 1.41 7.40
N GLY A 29 -21.15 2.64 7.29
CA GLY A 29 -21.47 3.50 8.45
C GLY A 29 -20.23 4.00 9.19
N SER A 30 -20.41 4.55 10.40
CA SER A 30 -19.33 5.21 11.16
C SER A 30 -18.12 4.32 11.44
N VAL A 31 -18.33 3.00 11.55
CA VAL A 31 -17.26 2.02 11.75
C VAL A 31 -16.53 1.72 10.43
N GLY A 32 -17.27 1.60 9.33
CA GLY A 32 -16.71 1.43 7.98
C GLY A 32 -15.84 2.61 7.56
N GLU A 33 -16.28 3.84 7.82
CA GLU A 33 -15.51 5.06 7.56
C GLU A 33 -14.13 5.03 8.20
N TRP A 34 -14.05 4.64 9.49
CA TRP A 34 -12.80 4.53 10.22
C TRP A 34 -11.90 3.41 9.69
N ILE A 35 -12.47 2.23 9.42
CA ILE A 35 -11.70 1.09 8.91
C ILE A 35 -11.11 1.42 7.53
N PHE A 36 -11.92 1.92 6.59
CA PHE A 36 -11.45 2.29 5.26
C PHE A 36 -10.51 3.49 5.30
N GLY A 37 -10.72 4.46 6.19
CA GLY A 37 -9.82 5.59 6.39
C GLY A 37 -8.43 5.16 6.86
N VAL A 38 -8.35 4.29 7.88
CA VAL A 38 -7.08 3.75 8.37
C VAL A 38 -6.37 2.93 7.28
N LEU A 39 -7.10 2.07 6.57
CA LEU A 39 -6.55 1.28 5.46
C LEU A 39 -6.00 2.17 4.33
N ALA A 40 -6.72 3.24 3.99
CA ALA A 40 -6.29 4.20 2.98
C ALA A 40 -4.98 4.89 3.38
N VAL A 41 -4.90 5.42 4.61
CA VAL A 41 -3.69 6.08 5.12
C VAL A 41 -2.51 5.12 5.14
N VAL A 42 -2.68 3.90 5.66
CA VAL A 42 -1.61 2.90 5.73
C VAL A 42 -1.15 2.51 4.32
N ALA A 43 -2.05 2.25 3.38
CA ALA A 43 -1.70 1.88 2.00
C ALA A 43 -0.98 3.02 1.25
N ILE A 44 -1.42 4.26 1.42
CA ILE A 44 -0.77 5.44 0.81
C ILE A 44 0.60 5.68 1.43
N VAL A 45 0.71 5.70 2.76
CA VAL A 45 1.99 5.93 3.45
C VAL A 45 3.00 4.84 3.09
N THR A 46 2.59 3.57 3.07
CA THR A 46 3.46 2.46 2.66
C THR A 46 3.85 2.52 1.18
N GLY A 47 2.94 2.90 0.29
CA GLY A 47 3.24 3.12 -1.13
C GLY A 47 4.12 4.36 -1.40
N VAL A 48 3.98 5.43 -0.61
CA VAL A 48 4.78 6.65 -0.79
C VAL A 48 6.19 6.49 -0.23
N THR A 49 6.31 5.93 0.97
CA THR A 49 7.61 5.71 1.65
C THR A 49 8.46 4.64 0.96
N GLY A 50 7.84 3.77 0.15
CA GLY A 50 8.52 2.64 -0.46
C GLY A 50 9.13 1.69 0.56
N PHE A 51 8.48 1.59 1.73
CA PHE A 51 8.91 0.78 2.85
C PHE A 51 8.00 -0.45 2.92
N CYS A 52 8.29 -1.44 2.10
CA CYS A 52 7.57 -2.70 2.14
C CYS A 52 7.93 -3.52 3.39
N GLY A 53 7.24 -3.26 4.51
CA GLY A 53 7.32 -4.10 5.72
C GLY A 53 6.91 -5.56 5.45
N LEU A 54 6.02 -5.78 4.47
CA LEU A 54 5.55 -7.11 4.08
C LEU A 54 6.63 -7.95 3.38
N TYR A 55 7.44 -7.40 2.48
CA TYR A 55 8.56 -8.15 1.88
C TYR A 55 9.65 -8.47 2.91
N ARG A 56 9.83 -7.60 3.93
CA ARG A 56 10.76 -7.84 5.04
C ARG A 56 10.25 -8.94 5.98
N LEU A 57 8.93 -9.03 6.20
CA LEU A 57 8.29 -10.09 7.01
C LEU A 57 8.18 -11.43 6.27
N VAL A 58 7.90 -11.40 4.95
CA VAL A 58 7.75 -12.61 4.12
C VAL A 58 9.11 -13.09 3.57
N GLY A 59 10.20 -12.36 3.82
CA GLY A 59 11.57 -12.79 3.47
C GLY A 59 11.88 -12.84 1.97
N ILE A 60 10.94 -12.42 1.11
CA ILE A 60 11.13 -12.42 -0.33
C ILE A 60 11.96 -11.19 -0.71
N ARG A 61 13.23 -11.43 -1.02
CA ARG A 61 14.15 -10.44 -1.59
C ARG A 61 13.94 -10.39 -3.09
N THR A 62 13.10 -9.49 -3.58
CA THR A 62 12.94 -9.24 -5.03
C THR A 62 14.09 -8.41 -5.61
N CYS A 63 15.33 -8.59 -5.12
CA CYS A 63 16.48 -7.94 -5.72
C CYS A 63 16.60 -8.38 -7.17
N PRO A 64 16.53 -7.47 -8.16
CA PRO A 64 17.13 -7.77 -9.43
C PRO A 64 18.63 -7.82 -9.16
N ILE A 65 19.21 -9.01 -9.15
CA ILE A 65 20.64 -9.15 -9.40
C ILE A 65 20.84 -8.45 -10.75
N ARG A 66 21.43 -7.24 -10.76
CA ARG A 66 22.06 -6.74 -11.98
C ARG A 66 23.11 -7.78 -12.32
N LYS A 67 22.77 -8.67 -13.25
CA LYS A 67 23.77 -9.53 -13.88
C LYS A 67 24.71 -8.58 -14.64
N PRO A 68 26.03 -8.69 -14.45
CA PRO A 68 26.99 -7.97 -15.26
C PRO A 68 26.80 -8.30 -16.75
#